data_AF-A0A2W5MQS8-F1
#
_entry.id   AF-A0A2W5MQS8-F1
#
_cell.length_a   1.000
_cell.length_b   1.000
_cell.length_c   1.000
_cell.angle_alpha   90.00
_cell.angle_beta   90.00
_cell.angle_gamma   90.00
#
_symmetry.space_group_name_H-M   'P 1'
#
loop_
_entity.id
_entity.type
_entity.pdbx_description
1 polymer ?
#
loop_
_entity_poly.entity_id
_entity_poly.type
_entity_poly.pdbx_seq_one_letter_code
_entity_poly.pdbx_strand_id
1 'polypeptide(L)'
;PMGTALTVEQIARAWRLAYDPILLFDGDAAGRKAAVRACETALPGVGVGGTLSIALLPEGVDPDELARRSGEEDGGREGVEAVLGKAQPLSDFYWDAMLATPWAVTPEGKATLWKRLARAAASIEDGETRAQYLSDWRARFDAKFPPPPPGLVEEEMLPNGRVEASLSDQGPGEQALLRRVAAAWLERQLDLRIDTAKSVGRAAYSIGGRVSAGLFDEADGWRVVEQLMRDCPEAKEADVRKSFDAGKARTYDLRNMLLDMRLAKFQRTDMGNAERWFARFGRDYLYTTAKGWLGWDGRRYRVLNQEKDVTPAEVMASVFEMVRAIQREAAFVRDTGVDNPGIVVDEDSPIRDKAHQRLHIETGQHDDGMDTVTEYKGGRAVQLSDLIGRWGRASEASGRIGCIANLAKRWCTVELSQFDTNPMVLNCLNGTLHFLRPDEEGPARVELRPHDRGDMLTKLTACDYDPDADRSEWDKFVLWAQPKDGRRRYLQQWMGYNLTGDTGEQIFHIWWGPTAANGKSTFGNACRDAIGDYGDIINVETFLDEGGKKRGDAATPDLVRLPGVRFLTSGEVPVGAKINEALINTVTGGDGMNVRDNFRSFFRFFPIFKWTLWCN
;
A
#
# COMPACT_ATOMS: atom_id res chain seq x y z
N PRO A 1 -8.59 -42.70 -24.43
CA PRO A 1 -8.23 -42.33 -25.83
C PRO A 1 -7.46 -43.49 -26.46
N MET A 2 -7.72 -43.86 -27.72
CA MET A 2 -6.97 -44.94 -28.42
C MET A 2 -5.78 -44.41 -29.24
N GLY A 3 -5.29 -43.19 -28.95
CA GLY A 3 -4.14 -42.53 -29.56
C GLY A 3 -3.21 -41.90 -28.51
N THR A 4 -2.11 -41.28 -28.93
CA THR A 4 -1.04 -40.78 -28.04
C THR A 4 -1.38 -39.50 -27.27
N ALA A 5 -2.45 -38.78 -27.65
CA ALA A 5 -2.92 -37.58 -26.95
C ALA A 5 -4.45 -37.44 -27.06
N LEU A 6 -5.05 -36.75 -26.09
CA LEU A 6 -6.46 -36.38 -26.10
C LEU A 6 -6.74 -35.35 -27.20
N THR A 7 -7.82 -35.52 -27.97
CA THR A 7 -8.19 -34.59 -29.06
C THR A 7 -9.45 -33.79 -28.75
N VAL A 8 -9.65 -32.67 -29.45
CA VAL A 8 -10.85 -31.82 -29.32
C VAL A 8 -12.12 -32.61 -29.62
N GLU A 9 -12.11 -33.50 -30.61
CA GLU A 9 -13.27 -34.34 -30.94
C GLU A 9 -13.61 -35.35 -29.84
N GLN A 10 -12.59 -35.82 -29.10
CA GLN A 10 -12.80 -36.72 -27.96
C GLN A 10 -13.40 -35.97 -26.78
N ILE A 11 -12.96 -34.74 -26.52
CA ILE A 11 -13.53 -33.86 -25.50
C ILE A 11 -14.98 -33.52 -25.84
N ALA A 12 -15.25 -33.13 -27.09
CA ALA A 12 -16.61 -32.86 -27.56
C ALA A 12 -17.52 -34.09 -27.46
N ARG A 13 -17.00 -35.31 -27.64
CA ARG A 13 -17.75 -36.55 -27.39
C ARG A 13 -18.03 -36.75 -25.91
N ALA A 14 -17.08 -36.46 -25.02
CA ALA A 14 -17.26 -36.56 -23.58
C ALA A 14 -18.35 -35.59 -23.08
N TRP A 15 -18.37 -34.35 -23.59
CA TRP A 15 -19.40 -33.35 -23.26
C TRP A 15 -20.82 -33.73 -23.68
N ARG A 16 -20.97 -34.60 -24.69
CA ARG A 16 -22.26 -35.17 -25.05
C ARG A 16 -22.77 -36.21 -24.05
N LEU A 17 -21.89 -36.76 -23.22
CA LEU A 17 -22.22 -37.78 -22.21
C LEU A 17 -22.38 -37.17 -20.82
N ALA A 18 -21.55 -36.20 -20.48
CA ALA A 18 -21.58 -35.48 -19.19
C ALA A 18 -21.16 -34.03 -19.40
N TYR A 19 -21.78 -33.09 -18.69
CA TYR A 19 -21.42 -31.67 -18.79
C TYR A 19 -20.02 -31.39 -18.23
N ASP A 20 -19.61 -32.10 -17.18
CA ASP A 20 -18.32 -31.97 -16.49
C ASP A 20 -17.66 -33.36 -16.30
N PRO A 21 -17.11 -33.96 -17.38
CA PRO A 21 -16.37 -35.21 -17.27
C PRO A 21 -15.10 -35.04 -16.43
N ILE A 22 -14.84 -36.01 -15.56
CA ILE A 22 -13.56 -36.13 -14.84
C ILE A 22 -12.56 -36.86 -15.72
N LEU A 23 -11.43 -36.21 -16.01
CA LEU A 23 -10.29 -36.83 -16.67
C LEU A 23 -9.26 -37.27 -15.63
N LEU A 24 -9.02 -38.58 -15.57
CA LEU A 24 -8.07 -39.20 -14.66
C LEU A 24 -6.70 -39.33 -15.33
N PHE A 25 -5.65 -38.85 -14.65
CA PHE A 25 -4.26 -38.93 -15.09
C PHE A 25 -3.36 -39.51 -13.99
N ASP A 26 -2.19 -39.99 -14.39
CA ASP A 26 -1.16 -40.44 -13.45
C ASP A 26 -0.65 -39.28 -12.58
N GLY A 27 -0.29 -39.60 -11.34
CA GLY A 27 0.23 -38.64 -10.37
C GLY A 27 1.64 -38.13 -10.65
N ASP A 28 2.33 -38.65 -11.66
CA ASP A 28 3.72 -38.31 -11.93
C ASP A 28 3.89 -37.00 -12.73
N ALA A 29 5.14 -36.62 -13.01
CA ALA A 29 5.43 -35.42 -13.79
C ALA A 29 4.93 -35.48 -15.25
N ALA A 30 4.77 -36.67 -15.83
CA ALA A 30 4.29 -36.85 -17.19
C ALA A 30 2.76 -36.73 -17.25
N GLY A 31 2.05 -37.34 -16.31
CA GLY A 31 0.60 -37.25 -16.12
C GLY A 31 0.16 -35.82 -15.85
N ARG A 32 0.85 -35.10 -14.95
CA ARG A 32 0.60 -33.66 -14.72
C ARG A 32 0.75 -32.82 -16.01
N LYS A 33 1.79 -33.08 -16.82
CA LYS A 33 1.98 -32.40 -18.12
C LYS A 33 0.92 -32.78 -19.16
N ALA A 34 0.38 -33.99 -19.09
CA ALA A 34 -0.71 -34.43 -19.96
C ALA A 34 -2.03 -33.77 -19.56
N ALA A 35 -2.31 -33.65 -18.26
CA ALA A 35 -3.47 -32.96 -17.73
C ALA A 35 -3.50 -31.47 -18.11
N VAL A 36 -2.37 -30.77 -18.01
CA VAL A 36 -2.26 -29.37 -18.48
C VAL A 36 -2.58 -29.25 -19.97
N ARG A 37 -2.06 -30.17 -20.80
CA ARG A 37 -2.35 -30.19 -22.24
C ARG A 37 -3.82 -30.51 -22.53
N ALA A 38 -4.44 -31.37 -21.73
CA ALA A 38 -5.87 -31.65 -21.83
C ALA A 38 -6.71 -30.39 -21.54
N CYS A 39 -6.34 -29.61 -20.52
CA CYS A 39 -6.96 -28.32 -20.25
C CYS A 39 -6.81 -27.36 -21.44
N GLU A 40 -5.60 -27.19 -21.98
CA GLU A 40 -5.33 -26.31 -23.14
C GLU A 40 -6.11 -26.76 -24.39
N THR A 41 -6.35 -28.06 -24.56
CA THR A 41 -7.13 -28.63 -25.66
C THR A 41 -8.63 -28.42 -25.46
N ALA A 42 -9.10 -28.39 -24.21
CA ALA A 42 -10.51 -28.22 -23.87
C ALA A 42 -10.95 -26.75 -23.93
N LEU A 43 -10.10 -25.82 -23.48
CA LEU A 43 -10.42 -24.40 -23.31
C LEU A 43 -11.22 -23.77 -24.48
N PRO A 44 -10.89 -24.01 -25.77
CA PRO A 44 -11.66 -23.43 -26.87
C PRO A 44 -13.16 -23.73 -26.84
N GLY A 45 -13.54 -24.92 -26.37
CA GLY A 45 -14.93 -25.36 -26.31
C GLY A 45 -15.60 -25.24 -24.93
N VAL A 46 -14.89 -24.74 -23.92
CA VAL A 46 -15.46 -24.55 -22.56
C VAL A 46 -16.52 -23.45 -22.58
N GLY A 47 -17.63 -23.67 -21.88
CA GLY A 47 -18.70 -22.69 -21.72
C GLY A 47 -20.07 -23.34 -21.61
N VAL A 48 -21.05 -22.82 -22.36
CA VAL A 48 -22.45 -23.31 -22.31
C VAL A 48 -22.57 -24.79 -22.72
N GLY A 49 -21.61 -25.33 -23.48
CA GLY A 49 -21.60 -26.71 -23.96
C GLY A 49 -20.90 -27.75 -23.06
N GLY A 50 -20.19 -27.33 -22.00
CA GLY A 50 -19.47 -28.23 -21.10
C GLY A 50 -18.21 -27.63 -20.49
N THR A 51 -17.72 -28.25 -19.43
CA THR A 51 -16.41 -28.00 -18.78
C THR A 51 -15.75 -29.34 -18.46
N LEU A 52 -14.62 -29.39 -17.75
CA LEU A 52 -14.09 -30.65 -17.25
C LEU A 52 -13.40 -30.47 -15.91
N SER A 53 -13.17 -31.60 -15.24
CA SER A 53 -12.40 -31.68 -14.01
C SER A 53 -11.24 -32.65 -14.17
N ILE A 54 -10.16 -32.43 -13.42
CA ILE A 54 -8.93 -33.21 -13.46
C ILE A 54 -8.77 -33.96 -12.14
N ALA A 55 -8.60 -35.27 -12.21
CA ALA A 55 -8.18 -36.08 -11.07
C ALA A 55 -6.78 -36.66 -11.33
N LEU A 56 -5.93 -36.65 -10.31
CA LEU A 56 -4.59 -37.24 -10.35
C LEU A 56 -4.54 -38.48 -9.44
N LEU A 57 -4.00 -39.57 -9.95
CA LEU A 57 -3.70 -40.76 -9.15
C LEU A 57 -2.54 -40.51 -8.18
N PRO A 58 -2.40 -41.34 -7.13
CA PRO A 58 -1.16 -41.41 -6.36
C PRO A 58 0.04 -41.76 -7.24
N GLU A 59 1.24 -41.29 -6.86
CA GLU A 59 2.45 -41.60 -7.63
C GLU A 59 2.74 -43.11 -7.65
N GLY A 60 3.02 -43.64 -8.84
CA GLY A 60 3.38 -45.05 -9.04
C GLY A 60 2.22 -46.03 -8.99
N VAL A 61 0.96 -45.57 -8.97
CA VAL A 61 -0.24 -46.42 -8.95
C VAL A 61 -1.06 -46.16 -10.20
N ASP A 62 -1.40 -47.22 -10.93
CA ASP A 62 -2.31 -47.14 -12.08
C ASP A 62 -3.79 -47.36 -11.67
N PRO A 63 -4.79 -46.99 -12.50
CA PRO A 63 -6.20 -47.13 -12.14
C PRO A 63 -6.63 -48.56 -11.80
N ASP A 64 -6.02 -49.57 -12.43
CA ASP A 64 -6.36 -50.98 -12.26
C ASP A 64 -5.74 -51.52 -10.97
N GLU A 65 -4.49 -51.16 -10.69
CA GLU A 65 -3.81 -51.44 -9.43
C GLU A 65 -4.57 -50.83 -8.24
N LEU A 66 -4.97 -49.54 -8.35
CA LEU A 66 -5.77 -48.88 -7.33
C LEU A 66 -7.10 -49.63 -7.09
N ALA A 67 -7.76 -50.08 -8.16
CA ALA A 67 -9.03 -50.80 -8.09
C ALA A 67 -8.90 -52.22 -7.52
N ARG A 68 -7.73 -52.87 -7.64
CA ARG A 68 -7.47 -54.24 -7.15
C ARG A 68 -6.99 -54.30 -5.70
N ARG A 69 -6.42 -53.22 -5.18
CA ARG A 69 -6.00 -53.12 -3.77
C ARG A 69 -7.19 -53.31 -2.82
N SER A 70 -6.91 -53.78 -1.61
CA SER A 70 -7.96 -53.92 -0.60
C SER A 70 -8.34 -52.55 -0.01
N GLY A 71 -9.53 -52.44 0.59
CA GLY A 71 -9.93 -51.22 1.29
C GLY A 71 -9.04 -50.88 2.49
N GLU A 72 -8.35 -51.88 3.07
CA GLU A 72 -7.35 -51.68 4.14
C GLU A 72 -6.05 -51.03 3.63
N GLU A 73 -5.80 -51.04 2.31
CA GLU A 73 -4.64 -50.43 1.64
C GLU A 73 -5.00 -49.11 0.94
N ASP A 74 -6.06 -48.45 1.39
CA ASP A 74 -6.65 -47.25 0.78
C ASP A 74 -7.02 -47.44 -0.71
N GLY A 75 -7.30 -48.69 -1.10
CA GLY A 75 -7.59 -49.10 -2.47
C GLY A 75 -9.02 -49.58 -2.68
N GLY A 76 -9.25 -50.28 -3.80
CA GLY A 76 -10.56 -50.81 -4.14
C GLY A 76 -11.53 -49.70 -4.57
N ARG A 77 -12.84 -49.96 -4.43
CA ARG A 77 -13.89 -49.00 -4.82
C ARG A 77 -13.77 -47.69 -4.05
N GLU A 78 -13.54 -47.76 -2.75
CA GLU A 78 -13.45 -46.57 -1.88
C GLU A 78 -12.23 -45.72 -2.22
N GLY A 79 -11.08 -46.34 -2.50
CA GLY A 79 -9.88 -45.62 -2.97
C GLY A 79 -10.10 -44.89 -4.30
N VAL A 80 -10.78 -45.53 -5.27
CA VAL A 80 -11.12 -44.90 -6.56
C VAL A 80 -12.10 -43.74 -6.35
N GLU A 81 -13.15 -43.93 -5.54
CA GLU A 81 -14.11 -42.87 -5.22
C GLU A 81 -13.44 -41.69 -4.50
N ALA A 82 -12.46 -41.95 -3.63
CA ALA A 82 -11.68 -40.92 -2.93
C ALA A 82 -10.79 -40.10 -3.89
N VAL A 83 -10.19 -40.72 -4.91
CA VAL A 83 -9.42 -40.00 -5.95
C VAL A 83 -10.35 -39.14 -6.80
N LEU A 84 -11.49 -39.69 -7.25
CA LEU A 84 -12.45 -38.96 -8.06
C LEU A 84 -13.11 -37.81 -7.27
N GLY A 85 -13.33 -37.98 -5.96
CA GLY A 85 -13.86 -36.94 -5.07
C GLY A 85 -12.91 -35.75 -4.88
N LYS A 86 -11.63 -35.90 -5.22
CA LYS A 86 -10.61 -34.83 -5.21
C LYS A 86 -10.38 -34.22 -6.60
N ALA A 87 -11.23 -34.51 -7.58
CA ALA A 87 -11.11 -33.92 -8.90
C ALA A 87 -11.20 -32.38 -8.82
N GLN A 88 -10.22 -31.70 -9.39
CA GLN A 88 -10.17 -30.25 -9.42
C GLN A 88 -10.82 -29.72 -10.70
N PRO A 89 -11.66 -28.67 -10.64
CA PRO A 89 -12.18 -28.01 -11.83
C PRO A 89 -11.05 -27.53 -12.75
N LEU A 90 -11.28 -27.52 -14.07
CA LEU A 90 -10.29 -27.09 -15.06
C LEU A 90 -9.65 -25.74 -14.71
N SER A 91 -10.45 -24.75 -14.28
CA SER A 91 -9.95 -23.41 -13.96
C SER A 91 -8.90 -23.45 -12.84
N ASP A 92 -9.19 -24.23 -11.79
CA ASP A 92 -8.37 -24.33 -10.59
C ASP A 92 -7.11 -25.12 -10.86
N PHE A 93 -7.26 -26.30 -11.49
CA PHE A 93 -6.13 -27.15 -11.85
C PHE A 93 -5.14 -26.41 -12.77
N TYR A 94 -5.64 -25.70 -13.79
CA TYR A 94 -4.78 -24.98 -14.72
C TYR A 94 -4.06 -23.81 -14.03
N TRP A 95 -4.76 -23.06 -13.17
CA TRP A 95 -4.17 -22.01 -12.35
C TRP A 95 -3.01 -22.55 -11.49
N ASP A 96 -3.26 -23.59 -10.69
CA ASP A 96 -2.27 -24.18 -9.79
C ASP A 96 -1.06 -24.72 -10.55
N ALA A 97 -1.30 -25.39 -11.68
CA ALA A 97 -0.25 -25.93 -12.53
C ALA A 97 0.63 -24.84 -13.16
N MET A 98 0.04 -23.70 -13.55
CA MET A 98 0.82 -22.57 -14.06
C MET A 98 1.62 -21.90 -12.94
N LEU A 99 1.04 -21.78 -11.74
CA LEU A 99 1.67 -21.16 -10.58
C LEU A 99 2.84 -21.98 -10.03
N ALA A 100 2.77 -23.31 -10.09
CA ALA A 100 3.81 -24.23 -9.63
C ALA A 100 5.10 -24.21 -10.49
N THR A 101 5.16 -23.37 -11.54
CA THR A 101 6.37 -23.25 -12.37
C THR A 101 7.47 -22.47 -11.67
N PRO A 102 8.75 -22.93 -11.69
CA PRO A 102 9.84 -22.33 -10.89
C PRO A 102 10.11 -20.84 -11.13
N TRP A 103 9.73 -20.32 -12.29
CA TRP A 103 9.99 -18.95 -12.69
C TRP A 103 8.86 -17.99 -12.32
N ALA A 104 7.70 -18.45 -11.81
CA ALA A 104 6.53 -17.62 -11.54
C ALA A 104 6.75 -16.48 -10.51
N VAL A 105 7.90 -16.44 -9.83
CA VAL A 105 8.25 -15.46 -8.79
C VAL A 105 9.08 -14.26 -9.29
N THR A 106 9.71 -14.32 -10.46
CA THR A 106 10.48 -13.18 -11.02
C THR A 106 9.57 -12.22 -11.82
N PRO A 107 9.96 -10.94 -12.03
CA PRO A 107 9.17 -10.02 -12.86
C PRO A 107 8.89 -10.54 -14.28
N GLU A 108 9.90 -11.09 -14.96
CA GLU A 108 9.78 -11.71 -16.29
C GLU A 108 8.86 -12.93 -16.23
N GLY A 109 8.96 -13.67 -15.13
CA GLY A 109 8.12 -14.82 -14.86
C GLY A 109 6.66 -14.46 -14.64
N LYS A 110 6.35 -13.49 -13.79
CA LYS A 110 4.99 -12.96 -13.57
C LYS A 110 4.36 -12.49 -14.89
N ALA A 111 5.11 -11.76 -15.71
CA ALA A 111 4.65 -11.33 -17.03
C ALA A 111 4.39 -12.52 -17.97
N THR A 112 5.23 -13.55 -17.93
CA THR A 112 5.07 -14.78 -18.71
C THR A 112 3.86 -15.60 -18.24
N LEU A 113 3.63 -15.67 -16.94
CA LEU A 113 2.50 -16.34 -16.30
C LEU A 113 1.19 -15.69 -16.74
N TRP A 114 1.07 -14.36 -16.58
CA TRP A 114 -0.12 -13.63 -16.99
C TRP A 114 -0.38 -13.75 -18.50
N LYS A 115 0.65 -13.60 -19.34
CA LYS A 115 0.51 -13.78 -20.79
C LYS A 115 -0.03 -15.16 -21.15
N ARG A 116 0.40 -16.20 -20.43
CA ARG A 116 -0.04 -17.57 -20.68
C ARG A 116 -1.49 -17.79 -20.26
N LEU A 117 -1.88 -17.33 -19.07
CA LEU A 117 -3.27 -17.38 -18.60
C LEU A 117 -4.21 -16.57 -19.50
N ALA A 118 -3.85 -15.33 -19.85
CA ALA A 118 -4.63 -14.49 -20.74
C ALA A 118 -4.78 -15.11 -22.14
N ARG A 119 -3.72 -15.74 -22.67
CA ARG A 119 -3.78 -16.47 -23.94
C ARG A 119 -4.68 -17.70 -23.87
N ALA A 120 -4.61 -18.44 -22.77
CA ALA A 120 -5.46 -19.60 -22.51
C ALA A 120 -6.93 -19.19 -22.44
N ALA A 121 -7.27 -18.15 -21.67
CA ALA A 121 -8.63 -17.60 -21.61
C ALA A 121 -9.08 -17.06 -22.97
N ALA A 122 -8.21 -16.36 -23.72
CA ALA A 122 -8.53 -15.85 -25.05
C ALA A 122 -8.85 -16.94 -26.07
N SER A 123 -8.46 -18.19 -25.83
CA SER A 123 -8.81 -19.31 -26.71
C SER A 123 -10.27 -19.75 -26.58
N ILE A 124 -10.95 -19.42 -25.47
CA ILE A 124 -12.35 -19.74 -25.22
C ILE A 124 -13.23 -18.99 -26.25
N GLU A 125 -14.06 -19.76 -26.97
CA GLU A 125 -14.95 -19.22 -28.00
C GLU A 125 -16.11 -18.40 -27.42
N ASP A 126 -16.71 -18.89 -26.33
CA ASP A 126 -17.83 -18.22 -25.66
C ASP A 126 -17.36 -16.93 -24.96
N GLY A 127 -17.98 -15.81 -25.35
CA GLY A 127 -17.54 -14.48 -24.93
C GLY A 127 -17.68 -14.21 -23.44
N GLU A 128 -18.78 -14.66 -22.84
CA GLU A 128 -19.06 -14.48 -21.41
C GLU A 128 -18.17 -15.40 -20.56
N THR A 129 -18.09 -16.68 -20.93
CA THR A 129 -17.19 -17.63 -20.25
C THR A 129 -15.74 -17.15 -20.31
N ARG A 130 -15.29 -16.65 -21.46
CA ARG A 130 -13.96 -16.04 -21.60
C ARG A 130 -13.74 -14.88 -20.63
N ALA A 131 -14.72 -13.97 -20.52
CA ALA A 131 -14.63 -12.83 -19.63
C ALA A 131 -14.52 -13.26 -18.16
N GLN A 132 -15.31 -14.27 -17.75
CA GLN A 132 -15.26 -14.79 -16.39
C GLN A 132 -13.93 -15.49 -16.07
N TYR A 133 -13.40 -16.31 -16.98
CA TYR A 133 -12.07 -16.92 -16.81
C TYR A 133 -10.97 -15.87 -16.71
N LEU A 134 -11.02 -14.83 -17.55
CA LEU A 134 -10.02 -13.76 -17.52
C LEU A 134 -10.11 -12.96 -16.21
N SER A 135 -11.32 -12.65 -15.75
CA SER A 135 -11.58 -11.93 -14.50
C SER A 135 -11.13 -12.72 -13.28
N ASP A 136 -11.50 -14.00 -13.20
CA ASP A 136 -11.13 -14.91 -12.11
C ASP A 136 -9.60 -15.06 -12.02
N TRP A 137 -8.93 -15.45 -13.12
CA TRP A 137 -7.48 -15.59 -13.11
C TRP A 137 -6.76 -14.25 -12.90
N ARG A 138 -7.34 -13.12 -13.33
CA ARG A 138 -6.77 -11.79 -13.02
C ARG A 138 -6.85 -11.51 -11.53
N ALA A 139 -7.99 -11.76 -10.90
CA ALA A 139 -8.18 -11.56 -9.47
C ALA A 139 -7.23 -12.44 -8.66
N ARG A 140 -7.08 -13.72 -9.04
CA ARG A 140 -6.11 -14.65 -8.41
C ARG A 140 -4.66 -14.18 -8.61
N PHE A 141 -4.33 -13.67 -9.80
CA PHE A 141 -3.01 -13.11 -10.10
C PHE A 141 -2.70 -11.88 -9.27
N ASP A 142 -3.63 -10.93 -9.17
CA ASP A 142 -3.44 -9.72 -8.37
C ASP A 142 -3.46 -10.03 -6.86
N ALA A 143 -4.19 -11.06 -6.41
CA ALA A 143 -4.14 -11.51 -5.01
C ALA A 143 -2.82 -12.21 -4.67
N LYS A 144 -2.30 -13.06 -5.57
CA LYS A 144 -1.05 -13.80 -5.37
C LYS A 144 0.19 -12.92 -5.57
N PHE A 145 0.09 -11.99 -6.52
CA PHE A 145 1.12 -11.03 -6.87
C PHE A 145 0.50 -9.64 -6.86
N PRO A 146 0.22 -9.08 -5.66
CA PRO A 146 -0.24 -7.71 -5.57
C PRO A 146 0.71 -6.84 -6.39
N PRO A 147 0.19 -5.90 -7.21
CA PRO A 147 1.06 -4.98 -7.91
C PRO A 147 1.99 -4.39 -6.85
N PRO A 148 3.32 -4.44 -7.04
CA PRO A 148 4.20 -3.86 -6.05
C PRO A 148 3.79 -2.40 -5.88
N PRO A 149 3.61 -1.92 -4.64
CA PRO A 149 3.55 -0.49 -4.45
C PRO A 149 4.83 0.08 -5.08
N PRO A 150 4.71 1.21 -5.77
CA PRO A 150 5.83 1.77 -6.53
C PRO A 150 7.02 2.03 -5.64
N GLY A 151 8.18 1.46 -5.99
CA GLY A 151 9.44 1.86 -5.38
C GLY A 151 9.56 1.66 -3.87
N LEU A 152 8.74 0.79 -3.26
CA LEU A 152 8.72 0.59 -1.82
C LEU A 152 8.67 -0.91 -1.50
N VAL A 153 9.83 -1.59 -1.58
CA VAL A 153 9.97 -2.93 -0.99
C VAL A 153 9.94 -2.79 0.53
N GLU A 154 9.13 -3.60 1.19
CA GLU A 154 8.93 -3.61 2.64
C GLU A 154 10.25 -3.76 3.43
N GLU A 155 11.23 -4.44 2.85
CA GLU A 155 12.56 -4.68 3.42
C GLU A 155 13.56 -3.51 3.21
N GLU A 156 13.32 -2.61 2.25
CA GLU A 156 14.11 -1.37 2.09
C GLU A 156 13.54 -0.20 2.92
N MET A 157 12.40 -0.42 3.57
CA MET A 157 11.86 0.50 4.55
C MET A 157 12.71 0.45 5.83
N LEU A 158 13.70 1.34 5.92
CA LEU A 158 14.13 1.88 7.21
C LEU A 158 12.89 2.19 8.09
N PRO A 159 13.01 2.06 9.42
CA PRO A 159 12.04 1.44 10.34
C PRO A 159 10.81 2.30 10.58
N ASN A 160 10.00 2.53 9.57
CA ASN A 160 8.80 3.36 9.66
C ASN A 160 7.55 2.60 9.22
N GLY A 161 7.57 1.26 9.26
CA GLY A 161 6.35 0.46 9.32
C GLY A 161 5.49 0.90 10.50
N ARG A 162 4.20 0.61 10.45
CA ARG A 162 3.26 0.82 11.56
C ARG A 162 3.54 -0.07 12.78
N VAL A 163 4.66 -0.79 12.77
CA VAL A 163 5.16 -1.57 13.90
C VAL A 163 5.79 -0.59 14.88
N GLU A 164 5.23 -0.52 16.08
CA GLU A 164 5.86 0.16 17.21
C GLU A 164 7.27 -0.42 17.37
N ALA A 165 8.31 0.43 17.29
CA ALA A 165 9.68 -0.07 17.45
C ALA A 165 9.94 -0.32 18.94
N SER A 166 10.00 -1.59 19.34
CA SER A 166 10.38 -1.99 20.69
C SER A 166 11.90 -2.05 20.83
N LEU A 167 12.38 -1.76 22.04
CA LEU A 167 13.78 -1.95 22.40
C LEU A 167 14.19 -3.42 22.29
N SER A 168 13.28 -4.35 22.62
CA SER A 168 13.52 -5.80 22.57
C SER A 168 13.85 -6.32 21.17
N ASP A 169 13.38 -5.63 20.14
CA ASP A 169 13.52 -6.05 18.74
C ASP A 169 14.88 -5.64 18.16
N GLN A 170 15.67 -4.85 18.91
CA GLN A 170 16.97 -4.33 18.47
C GLN A 170 18.12 -5.22 18.96
N GLY A 171 19.24 -5.19 18.25
CA GLY A 171 20.43 -5.93 18.67
C GLY A 171 21.02 -5.42 20.00
N PRO A 172 21.77 -6.25 20.76
CA PRO A 172 22.31 -5.87 22.08
C PRO A 172 23.09 -4.55 22.09
N GLY A 173 23.87 -4.27 21.03
CA GLY A 173 24.62 -3.00 20.91
C GLY A 173 23.73 -1.77 20.69
N GLU A 174 22.65 -1.90 19.91
CA GLU A 174 21.68 -0.81 19.72
C GLU A 174 20.91 -0.54 21.01
N GLN A 175 20.54 -1.58 21.75
CA GLN A 175 19.90 -1.44 23.05
C GLN A 175 20.81 -0.68 24.04
N ALA A 176 22.10 -1.04 24.10
CA ALA A 176 23.07 -0.36 24.96
C ALA A 176 23.20 1.12 24.63
N LEU A 177 23.31 1.48 23.34
CA LEU A 177 23.36 2.86 22.87
C LEU A 177 22.11 3.66 23.26
N LEU A 178 20.92 3.10 23.01
CA LEU A 178 19.66 3.76 23.33
C LEU A 178 19.49 4.00 24.84
N ARG A 179 19.91 3.05 25.68
CA ARG A 179 19.91 3.19 27.14
C ARG A 179 20.87 4.29 27.61
N ARG A 180 22.08 4.37 27.04
CA ARG A 180 23.04 5.46 27.34
C ARG A 180 22.47 6.84 27.02
N VAL A 181 21.91 6.99 25.82
CA VAL A 181 21.27 8.24 25.39
C VAL A 181 20.10 8.60 26.31
N ALA A 182 19.29 7.62 26.69
CA ALA A 182 18.17 7.83 27.60
C ALA A 182 18.61 8.21 29.02
N ALA A 183 19.68 7.61 29.53
CA ALA A 183 20.28 7.96 30.82
C ALA A 183 20.82 9.39 30.83
N ALA A 184 21.60 9.78 29.82
CA ALA A 184 22.10 11.15 29.67
C ALA A 184 20.95 12.17 29.53
N TRP A 185 19.88 11.81 28.83
CA TRP A 185 18.65 12.62 28.77
C TRP A 185 17.97 12.77 30.13
N LEU A 186 17.92 11.68 30.91
CA LEU A 186 17.29 11.63 32.23
C LEU A 186 18.04 12.53 33.22
N GLU A 187 19.37 12.51 33.22
CA GLU A 187 20.20 13.38 34.05
C GLU A 187 19.99 14.87 33.72
N ARG A 188 19.98 15.22 32.42
CA ARG A 188 19.71 16.60 31.99
C ARG A 188 18.34 17.13 32.38
N GLN A 189 17.38 16.28 32.77
CA GLN A 189 16.11 16.79 33.30
C GLN A 189 16.32 17.62 34.58
N LEU A 190 17.36 17.33 35.35
CA LEU A 190 17.73 18.08 36.56
C LEU A 190 18.28 19.48 36.24
N ASP A 191 18.87 19.66 35.06
CA ASP A 191 19.39 20.96 34.60
C ASP A 191 18.28 21.87 34.06
N LEU A 192 17.11 21.31 33.74
CA LEU A 192 15.98 22.08 33.26
C LEU A 192 15.35 22.84 34.42
N ARG A 193 15.19 24.16 34.25
CA ARG A 193 14.43 24.98 35.20
C ARG A 193 12.95 24.58 35.13
N ILE A 194 12.52 23.70 36.02
CA ILE A 194 11.13 23.26 36.19
C ILE A 194 10.59 23.88 37.47
N ASP A 195 9.75 24.91 37.32
CA ASP A 195 9.29 25.75 38.44
C ASP A 195 7.77 25.64 38.70
N THR A 196 7.06 24.76 37.99
CA THR A 196 5.61 24.55 38.19
C THR A 196 5.26 23.08 38.33
N ALA A 197 4.25 22.78 39.17
CA ALA A 197 3.73 21.44 39.36
C ALA A 197 3.29 20.78 38.04
N LYS A 198 2.76 21.56 37.10
CA LYS A 198 2.38 21.09 35.75
C LYS A 198 3.59 20.64 34.93
N SER A 199 4.70 21.38 35.00
CA SER A 199 5.93 21.02 34.30
C SER A 199 6.57 19.77 34.92
N VAL A 200 6.53 19.62 36.25
CA VAL A 200 6.93 18.37 36.94
C VAL A 200 6.08 17.19 36.47
N GLY A 201 4.75 17.34 36.42
CA GLY A 201 3.86 16.29 35.92
C GLY A 201 4.14 15.90 34.47
N ARG A 202 4.46 16.86 33.58
CA ARG A 202 4.87 16.58 32.19
C ARG A 202 6.19 15.83 32.11
N ALA A 203 7.18 16.20 32.93
CA ALA A 203 8.45 15.50 33.03
C ALA A 203 8.23 14.06 33.52
N ALA A 204 7.46 13.88 34.59
CA ALA A 204 7.10 12.56 35.12
C ALA A 204 6.38 11.68 34.08
N TYR A 205 5.42 12.22 33.32
CA TYR A 205 4.77 11.52 32.21
C TYR A 205 5.75 11.10 31.10
N SER A 206 6.68 12.00 30.75
CA SER A 206 7.72 11.74 29.74
C SER A 206 8.72 10.66 30.19
N ILE A 207 9.13 10.71 31.47
CA ILE A 207 10.03 9.73 32.10
C ILE A 207 9.33 8.37 32.19
N GLY A 208 8.08 8.32 32.66
CA GLY A 208 7.29 7.08 32.77
C GLY A 208 7.15 6.36 31.43
N GLY A 209 6.99 7.09 30.32
CA GLY A 209 6.99 6.47 28.98
C GLY A 209 8.32 5.85 28.57
N ARG A 210 9.46 6.40 28.99
CA ARG A 210 10.77 5.80 28.69
C ARG A 210 11.05 4.57 29.56
N VAL A 211 10.52 4.55 30.79
CA VAL A 211 10.49 3.36 31.64
C VAL A 211 9.69 2.24 30.97
N SER A 212 8.52 2.53 30.39
CA SER A 212 7.73 1.50 29.70
C SER A 212 8.43 0.92 28.46
N ALA A 213 9.30 1.69 27.81
CA ALA A 213 10.16 1.20 26.72
C ALA A 213 11.42 0.44 27.18
N GLY A 214 11.66 0.28 28.49
CA GLY A 214 12.84 -0.43 29.02
C GLY A 214 14.17 0.31 28.81
N LEU A 215 14.12 1.64 28.62
CA LEU A 215 15.31 2.47 28.43
C LEU A 215 16.10 2.72 29.72
N PHE A 216 15.43 2.65 30.86
CA PHE A 216 16.00 2.66 32.22
C PHE A 216 14.93 2.17 33.21
N ASP A 217 15.37 1.80 34.41
CA ASP A 217 14.50 1.21 35.42
C ASP A 217 13.59 2.26 36.08
N GLU A 218 12.45 1.81 36.60
CA GLU A 218 11.47 2.67 37.29
C GLU A 218 12.09 3.42 38.47
N ALA A 219 12.99 2.76 39.21
CA ALA A 219 13.66 3.36 40.36
C ALA A 219 14.52 4.57 39.95
N ASP A 220 15.26 4.47 38.85
CA ASP A 220 16.09 5.57 38.34
C ASP A 220 15.23 6.73 37.83
N GLY A 221 14.16 6.41 37.08
CA GLY A 221 13.22 7.41 36.61
C GLY A 221 12.55 8.16 37.77
N TRP A 222 12.08 7.42 38.78
CA TRP A 222 11.39 8.02 39.93
C TRP A 222 12.34 8.85 40.81
N ARG A 223 13.59 8.43 40.99
CA ARG A 223 14.62 9.21 41.72
C ARG A 223 14.81 10.62 41.15
N VAL A 224 14.80 10.76 39.82
CA VAL A 224 14.88 12.08 39.17
C VAL A 224 13.60 12.88 39.37
N VAL A 225 12.42 12.25 39.25
CA VAL A 225 11.13 12.92 39.52
C VAL A 225 11.06 13.46 40.95
N GLU A 226 11.49 12.68 41.94
CA GLU A 226 11.55 13.12 43.34
C GLU A 226 12.45 14.35 43.52
N GLN A 227 13.61 14.38 42.84
CA GLN A 227 14.50 15.52 42.89
C GLN A 227 13.85 16.77 42.27
N LEU A 228 13.18 16.63 41.13
CA LEU A 228 12.42 17.74 40.51
C LEU A 228 11.28 18.25 41.40
N MET A 229 10.63 17.36 42.15
CA MET A 229 9.59 17.75 43.10
C MET A 229 10.15 18.53 44.30
N ARG A 230 11.38 18.25 44.76
CA ARG A 230 12.02 19.03 45.83
C ARG A 230 12.20 20.50 45.42
N ASP A 231 12.48 20.73 44.14
CA ASP A 231 12.66 22.07 43.57
C ASP A 231 11.31 22.77 43.29
N CYS A 232 10.18 22.05 43.40
CA CYS A 232 8.83 22.58 43.21
C CYS A 232 7.86 22.10 44.32
N PRO A 233 7.84 22.75 45.50
CA PRO A 233 7.02 22.34 46.65
C PRO A 233 5.51 22.27 46.40
N GLU A 234 5.01 22.94 45.35
CA GLU A 234 3.60 22.92 44.95
C GLU A 234 3.20 21.59 44.25
N ALA A 235 4.17 20.80 43.79
CA ALA A 235 3.95 19.53 43.13
C ALA A 235 3.64 18.42 44.15
N LYS A 236 2.37 18.02 44.22
CA LYS A 236 1.94 16.93 45.10
C LYS A 236 2.31 15.57 44.53
N GLU A 237 2.91 14.73 45.35
CA GLU A 237 3.36 13.38 44.95
C GLU A 237 2.26 12.55 44.29
N ALA A 238 1.05 12.54 44.85
CA ALA A 238 -0.07 11.76 44.30
C ALA A 238 -0.40 12.15 42.84
N ASP A 239 -0.38 13.44 42.51
CA ASP A 239 -0.69 13.95 41.18
C ASP A 239 0.46 13.67 40.19
N VAL A 240 1.70 13.82 40.65
CA VAL A 240 2.90 13.52 39.87
C VAL A 240 3.02 12.01 39.60
N ARG A 241 2.74 11.17 40.60
CA ARG A 241 2.73 9.70 40.47
C ARG A 241 1.69 9.25 39.47
N LYS A 242 0.48 9.82 39.51
CA LYS A 242 -0.56 9.56 38.50
C LYS A 242 -0.09 9.91 37.08
N SER A 243 0.66 11.01 36.92
CA SER A 243 1.24 11.39 35.63
C SER A 243 2.32 10.42 35.18
N PHE A 244 3.19 9.96 36.09
CA PHE A 244 4.21 8.96 35.82
C PHE A 244 3.62 7.61 35.39
N ASP A 245 2.62 7.12 36.13
CA ASP A 245 1.95 5.84 35.84
C ASP A 245 1.14 5.91 34.54
N ALA A 246 0.49 7.05 34.25
CA ALA A 246 -0.14 7.29 32.95
C ALA A 246 0.90 7.28 31.81
N GLY A 247 2.10 7.80 32.07
CA GLY A 247 3.24 7.71 31.16
C GLY A 247 3.66 6.26 30.92
N LYS A 248 3.72 5.43 31.96
CA LYS A 248 4.08 4.00 31.85
C LYS A 248 3.03 3.16 31.11
N ALA A 249 1.76 3.53 31.22
CA ALA A 249 0.67 2.81 30.56
C ALA A 249 0.64 3.00 29.03
N ARG A 250 1.39 3.96 28.49
CA ARG A 250 1.45 4.22 27.04
C ARG A 250 2.57 3.42 26.37
N THR A 251 2.37 3.05 25.11
CA THR A 251 3.48 2.64 24.26
C THR A 251 4.35 3.85 23.94
N TYR A 252 5.64 3.74 24.21
CA TYR A 252 6.63 4.75 23.85
C TYR A 252 7.37 4.34 22.58
N ASP A 253 7.24 5.17 21.55
CA ASP A 253 7.78 4.92 20.22
C ASP A 253 9.25 5.34 20.09
N LEU A 254 10.13 4.36 19.85
CA LEU A 254 11.57 4.56 19.69
C LEU A 254 12.00 4.93 18.27
N ARG A 255 11.10 4.96 17.29
CA ARG A 255 11.46 5.15 15.87
C ARG A 255 12.31 6.38 15.62
N ASN A 256 11.98 7.51 16.25
CA ASN A 256 12.76 8.74 16.10
C ASN A 256 14.19 8.60 16.63
N MET A 257 14.39 7.93 17.78
CA MET A 257 15.73 7.70 18.33
C MET A 257 16.55 6.76 17.44
N LEU A 258 15.93 5.67 16.96
CA LEU A 258 16.54 4.74 16.02
C LEU A 258 16.90 5.42 14.70
N LEU A 259 16.04 6.30 14.21
CA LEU A 259 16.27 7.05 12.99
C LEU A 259 17.40 8.06 13.17
N ASP A 260 17.43 8.81 14.27
CA ASP A 260 18.52 9.74 14.58
C ASP A 260 19.87 8.97 14.70
N MET A 261 19.88 7.80 15.35
CA MET A 261 21.05 6.90 15.43
C MET A 261 21.55 6.47 14.04
N ARG A 262 20.64 6.03 13.16
CA ARG A 262 21.01 5.53 11.82
C ARG A 262 21.50 6.67 10.92
N LEU A 263 20.78 7.78 10.92
CA LEU A 263 21.03 8.93 10.05
C LEU A 263 22.27 9.74 10.44
N ALA A 264 22.68 9.68 11.71
CA ALA A 264 23.94 10.27 12.16
C ALA A 264 25.17 9.73 11.39
N LYS A 265 25.09 8.50 10.85
CA LYS A 265 26.15 7.86 10.06
C LYS A 265 26.18 8.32 8.60
N PHE A 266 25.16 9.03 8.12
CA PHE A 266 25.04 9.43 6.71
C PHE A 266 26.06 10.51 6.35
N GLN A 267 26.42 10.56 5.07
CA GLN A 267 27.36 11.53 4.55
C GLN A 267 26.87 12.97 4.79
N ARG A 268 27.81 13.87 5.09
CA ARG A 268 27.55 15.30 5.34
C ARG A 268 27.63 16.08 4.04
N THR A 269 26.71 15.78 3.14
CA THR A 269 26.58 16.39 1.80
C THR A 269 25.12 16.70 1.51
N ASP A 270 24.85 17.51 0.47
CA ASP A 270 23.45 17.80 0.08
C ASP A 270 22.71 16.53 -0.40
N MET A 271 23.42 15.58 -1.01
CA MET A 271 22.88 14.25 -1.31
C MET A 271 22.55 13.47 -0.03
N GLY A 272 23.46 13.46 0.95
CA GLY A 272 23.20 12.83 2.25
C GLY A 272 22.04 13.49 3.01
N ASN A 273 21.78 14.78 2.80
CA ASN A 273 20.60 15.46 3.31
C ASN A 273 19.32 15.01 2.59
N ALA A 274 19.37 14.78 1.28
CA ALA A 274 18.25 14.21 0.53
C ALA A 274 17.93 12.77 0.98
N GLU A 275 18.95 11.96 1.25
CA GLU A 275 18.79 10.62 1.83
C GLU A 275 18.18 10.66 3.24
N ARG A 276 18.63 11.60 4.10
CA ARG A 276 18.02 11.84 5.42
C ARG A 276 16.56 12.25 5.32
N TRP A 277 16.24 13.14 4.38
CA TRP A 277 14.88 13.60 4.16
C TRP A 277 13.99 12.46 3.68
N PHE A 278 14.47 11.65 2.73
CA PHE A 278 13.74 10.48 2.24
C PHE A 278 13.48 9.46 3.36
N ALA A 279 14.49 9.17 4.19
CA ALA A 279 14.32 8.23 5.31
C ALA A 279 13.28 8.70 6.34
N ARG A 280 13.12 10.03 6.53
CA ARG A 280 12.16 10.62 7.47
C ARG A 280 10.77 10.81 6.86
N PHE A 281 10.69 11.25 5.62
CA PHE A 281 9.47 11.82 5.02
C PHE A 281 9.11 11.22 3.66
N GLY A 282 9.95 10.35 3.10
CA GLY A 282 9.73 9.75 1.77
C GLY A 282 8.46 8.90 1.67
N ARG A 283 7.92 8.45 2.81
CA ARG A 283 6.60 7.79 2.88
C ARG A 283 5.44 8.78 2.84
N ASP A 284 5.63 10.01 3.29
CA ASP A 284 4.58 11.02 3.32
C ASP A 284 4.51 11.83 2.03
N TYR A 285 5.61 11.92 1.28
CA TYR A 285 5.66 12.72 0.06
C TYR A 285 6.16 11.90 -1.13
N LEU A 286 5.29 11.77 -2.12
CA LEU A 286 5.58 11.09 -3.39
C LEU A 286 5.56 12.11 -4.53
N TYR A 287 6.23 11.79 -5.63
CA TYR A 287 6.30 12.65 -6.80
C TYR A 287 5.84 11.88 -8.05
N THR A 288 5.04 12.52 -8.89
CA THR A 288 4.70 12.00 -10.21
C THR A 288 5.10 13.05 -11.25
N THR A 289 5.58 12.60 -12.41
CA THR A 289 5.83 13.51 -13.54
C THR A 289 4.54 14.13 -14.09
N ALA A 290 3.42 13.41 -13.97
CA ALA A 290 2.11 13.83 -14.46
C ALA A 290 1.42 14.86 -13.56
N LYS A 291 1.48 14.72 -12.22
CA LYS A 291 0.75 15.58 -11.26
C LYS A 291 1.64 16.47 -10.39
N GLY A 292 2.94 16.17 -10.28
CA GLY A 292 3.86 16.83 -9.35
C GLY A 292 3.90 16.08 -8.00
N TRP A 293 4.16 16.81 -6.92
CA TRP A 293 4.18 16.26 -5.57
C TRP A 293 2.77 15.91 -5.05
N LEU A 294 2.69 14.79 -4.34
CA LEU A 294 1.56 14.34 -3.55
C LEU A 294 1.99 14.19 -2.10
N GLY A 295 1.12 14.56 -1.17
CA GLY A 295 1.34 14.43 0.27
C GLY A 295 0.29 13.54 0.91
N TRP A 296 0.72 12.70 1.85
CA TRP A 296 -0.16 11.91 2.70
C TRP A 296 -0.85 12.80 3.73
N ASP A 297 -2.18 12.81 3.76
CA ASP A 297 -2.98 13.64 4.68
C ASP A 297 -3.47 12.89 5.93
N GLY A 298 -3.01 11.65 6.13
CA GLY A 298 -3.51 10.75 7.17
C GLY A 298 -4.44 9.67 6.63
N ARG A 299 -5.01 9.87 5.43
CA ARG A 299 -6.03 8.99 4.83
C ARG A 299 -5.74 8.63 3.37
N ARG A 300 -5.08 9.52 2.64
CA ARG A 300 -4.75 9.35 1.21
C ARG A 300 -3.55 10.20 0.79
N TYR A 301 -3.04 9.93 -0.41
CA TYR A 301 -2.14 10.85 -1.12
C TYR A 301 -2.92 11.88 -1.91
N ARG A 302 -2.82 13.14 -1.51
CA ARG A 302 -3.44 14.28 -2.20
C ARG A 302 -2.39 15.06 -2.97
N VAL A 303 -2.72 15.47 -4.19
CA VAL A 303 -1.88 16.41 -4.96
C VAL A 303 -1.73 17.70 -4.15
N LEU A 304 -0.49 18.10 -3.91
CA LEU A 304 -0.19 19.32 -3.17
C LEU A 304 -0.41 20.55 -4.03
N ASN A 305 -0.75 21.66 -3.38
CA ASN A 305 -0.87 22.94 -4.08
C ASN A 305 0.53 23.39 -4.51
N GLN A 306 0.76 23.49 -5.82
CA GLN A 306 2.09 23.71 -6.36
C GLN A 306 2.05 24.44 -7.68
N GLU A 307 3.01 25.34 -7.85
CA GLU A 307 3.33 25.94 -9.14
C GLU A 307 4.34 25.07 -9.87
N LYS A 308 4.42 25.24 -11.19
CA LYS A 308 5.39 24.51 -12.00
C LYS A 308 6.81 24.81 -11.51
N ASP A 309 7.61 23.76 -11.31
CA ASP A 309 9.01 23.82 -10.88
C ASP A 309 9.24 24.45 -9.48
N VAL A 310 8.19 24.67 -8.70
CA VAL A 310 8.26 25.16 -7.32
C VAL A 310 7.98 24.02 -6.36
N THR A 311 8.78 23.89 -5.31
CA THR A 311 8.55 22.88 -4.26
C THR A 311 7.39 23.34 -3.36
N PRO A 312 6.37 22.49 -3.12
CA PRO A 312 5.23 22.84 -2.27
C PRO A 312 5.65 23.20 -0.83
N ALA A 313 4.86 24.04 -0.17
CA ALA A 313 5.14 24.51 1.19
C ALA A 313 5.24 23.37 2.20
N GLU A 314 4.40 22.33 2.07
CA GLU A 314 4.39 21.16 2.95
C GLU A 314 5.68 20.33 2.80
N VAL A 315 6.17 20.16 1.57
CA VAL A 315 7.45 19.48 1.31
C VAL A 315 8.60 20.33 1.83
N MET A 316 8.56 21.65 1.66
CA MET A 316 9.59 22.54 2.22
C MET A 316 9.60 22.55 3.75
N ALA A 317 8.44 22.48 4.39
CA ALA A 317 8.34 22.36 5.84
C ALA A 317 9.03 21.09 6.36
N SER A 318 8.85 19.95 5.68
CA SER A 318 9.54 18.71 6.06
C SER A 318 11.05 18.76 5.80
N VAL A 319 11.51 19.52 4.79
CA VAL A 319 12.94 19.82 4.61
C VAL A 319 13.49 20.61 5.80
N PHE A 320 12.78 21.64 6.27
CA PHE A 320 13.20 22.40 7.46
C PHE A 320 13.28 21.52 8.70
N GLU A 321 12.28 20.65 8.91
CA GLU A 321 12.28 19.70 10.02
C GLU A 321 13.42 18.68 9.92
N MET A 322 13.77 18.20 8.72
CA MET A 322 14.94 17.34 8.51
C MET A 322 16.23 18.06 8.87
N VAL A 323 16.43 19.30 8.41
CA VAL A 323 17.65 20.07 8.70
C VAL A 323 17.80 20.30 10.21
N ARG A 324 16.70 20.62 10.91
CA ARG A 324 16.68 20.71 12.38
C ARG A 324 16.99 19.36 13.04
N ALA A 325 16.54 18.26 12.46
CA ALA A 325 16.79 16.92 12.97
C ALA A 325 18.28 16.55 12.98
N ILE A 326 19.11 17.14 12.10
CA ILE A 326 20.57 16.93 12.11
C ILE A 326 21.18 17.38 13.47
N GLN A 327 20.61 18.39 14.13
CA GLN A 327 21.04 18.76 15.49
C GLN A 327 20.67 17.69 16.52
N ARG A 328 19.53 17.01 16.35
CA ARG A 328 19.15 15.87 17.20
C ARG A 328 20.05 14.66 16.94
N GLU A 329 20.42 14.39 15.69
CA GLU A 329 21.43 13.39 15.34
C GLU A 329 22.77 13.68 16.03
N ALA A 330 23.22 14.94 16.02
CA ALA A 330 24.43 15.36 16.73
C ALA A 330 24.33 15.17 18.25
N ALA A 331 23.19 15.54 18.84
CA ALA A 331 22.95 15.35 20.28
C ALA A 331 22.90 13.86 20.64
N PHE A 332 22.23 13.04 19.83
CA PHE A 332 22.19 11.59 19.98
C PHE A 332 23.61 11.03 20.01
N VAL A 333 24.44 11.34 19.01
CA VAL A 333 25.83 10.88 18.96
C VAL A 333 26.59 11.33 20.21
N ARG A 334 26.48 12.58 20.62
CA ARG A 334 27.13 13.09 21.84
C ARG A 334 26.73 12.31 23.09
N ASP A 335 25.44 11.99 23.20
CA ASP A 335 24.86 11.30 24.35
C ASP A 335 25.19 9.80 24.39
N THR A 336 25.66 9.23 23.27
CA THR A 336 26.25 7.87 23.25
C THR A 336 27.69 7.83 23.74
N GLY A 337 28.25 9.00 24.08
CA GLY A 337 29.68 9.27 24.13
C GLY A 337 30.55 8.20 24.79
N VAL A 338 31.82 8.21 24.41
CA VAL A 338 32.87 7.54 25.18
C VAL A 338 33.40 8.54 26.20
N ASP A 339 33.46 8.16 27.46
CA ASP A 339 34.18 8.88 28.51
C ASP A 339 35.58 9.24 28.00
N ASN A 340 35.85 10.52 27.77
CA ASN A 340 37.22 11.01 27.73
C ASN A 340 37.37 12.28 28.57
N PRO A 341 37.13 12.17 29.90
CA PRO A 341 37.39 13.26 30.81
C PRO A 341 38.90 13.45 30.94
N GLY A 342 39.44 14.50 30.31
CA GLY A 342 40.63 15.15 30.88
C GLY A 342 41.93 15.19 30.09
N ILE A 343 41.98 14.89 28.78
CA ILE A 343 43.19 15.21 28.01
C ILE A 343 43.16 16.69 27.59
N VAL A 344 43.69 17.56 28.45
CA VAL A 344 44.13 18.91 28.06
C VAL A 344 45.43 18.73 27.27
N VAL A 345 45.40 19.07 25.98
CA VAL A 345 46.62 19.11 25.16
C VAL A 345 47.28 20.47 25.39
N ASP A 346 48.15 20.55 26.40
CA ASP A 346 49.06 21.68 26.62
C ASP A 346 50.37 21.52 25.82
N GLU A 347 51.31 22.46 25.97
CA GLU A 347 52.59 22.43 25.24
C GLU A 347 53.44 21.18 25.54
N ASP A 348 53.21 20.55 26.69
CA ASP A 348 53.93 19.36 27.18
C ASP A 348 53.20 18.05 26.84
N SER A 349 52.05 18.11 26.16
CA SER A 349 51.25 16.93 25.86
C SER A 349 51.90 16.02 24.78
N PRO A 350 52.04 14.71 25.04
CA PRO A 350 52.72 13.76 24.13
C PRO A 350 51.95 13.46 22.84
N ILE A 351 50.76 14.04 22.65
CA ILE A 351 49.79 13.72 21.57
C ILE A 351 49.97 14.64 20.32
N ARG A 352 50.97 15.53 20.29
CA ARG A 352 51.22 16.42 19.12
C ARG A 352 51.64 15.70 17.83
N ASP A 353 52.15 14.47 17.91
CA ASP A 353 52.68 13.75 16.74
C ASP A 353 51.63 12.87 16.05
N LYS A 354 51.61 12.87 14.71
CA LYS A 354 50.66 12.10 13.86
C LYS A 354 50.70 10.60 14.16
N ALA A 355 51.84 10.09 14.65
CA ALA A 355 52.02 8.69 15.04
C ALA A 355 51.28 8.36 16.35
N HIS A 356 51.32 9.23 17.37
CA HIS A 356 50.54 9.07 18.60
C HIS A 356 49.05 9.37 18.40
N GLN A 357 48.72 10.23 17.44
CA GLN A 357 47.34 10.45 17.00
C GLN A 357 46.71 9.15 16.45
N ARG A 358 47.46 8.39 15.63
CA ARG A 358 47.07 7.04 15.21
C ARG A 358 47.03 6.06 16.38
N LEU A 359 48.05 6.08 17.23
CA LEU A 359 48.10 5.17 18.37
C LEU A 359 46.91 5.38 19.32
N HIS A 360 46.48 6.61 19.60
CA HIS A 360 45.29 6.88 20.43
C HIS A 360 43.98 6.46 19.75
N ILE A 361 43.86 6.64 18.43
CA ILE A 361 42.74 6.13 17.62
C ILE A 361 42.74 4.58 17.60
N GLU A 362 43.93 3.95 17.63
CA GLU A 362 44.13 2.50 17.56
C GLU A 362 44.10 1.80 18.93
N THR A 363 44.41 2.50 20.03
CA THR A 363 44.52 1.95 21.40
C THR A 363 43.43 2.44 22.35
N GLY A 364 42.67 3.47 21.98
CA GLY A 364 41.43 3.83 22.66
C GLY A 364 40.38 2.75 22.39
N GLN A 365 40.27 1.78 23.29
CA GLN A 365 39.13 0.86 23.32
C GLN A 365 37.83 1.68 23.27
N HIS A 366 37.03 1.49 22.23
CA HIS A 366 35.75 2.16 22.04
C HIS A 366 34.69 1.10 21.72
N ASP A 367 34.41 0.23 22.68
CA ASP A 367 33.62 -0.96 22.37
C ASP A 367 32.12 -0.68 22.15
N ASP A 368 31.57 0.50 22.53
CA ASP A 368 30.10 0.66 22.53
C ASP A 368 29.52 2.08 22.25
N GLY A 369 30.31 3.14 22.03
CA GLY A 369 29.81 4.52 21.84
C GLY A 369 29.90 5.02 20.40
N MET A 370 29.01 5.92 19.94
CA MET A 370 29.08 6.46 18.56
C MET A 370 29.95 7.72 18.43
N ASP A 371 30.13 8.52 19.49
CA ASP A 371 30.94 9.74 19.41
C ASP A 371 32.43 9.41 19.46
N THR A 372 33.17 9.87 18.45
CA THR A 372 34.59 9.59 18.31
C THR A 372 35.35 10.90 18.05
N VAL A 373 36.61 10.97 18.50
CA VAL A 373 37.48 12.10 18.18
C VAL A 373 37.93 11.96 16.73
N THR A 374 37.58 12.95 15.92
CA THR A 374 37.84 12.94 14.47
C THR A 374 39.11 13.70 14.09
N GLU A 375 39.39 14.80 14.78
CA GLU A 375 40.58 15.63 14.58
C GLU A 375 40.88 16.45 15.85
N TYR A 376 42.07 17.03 15.93
CA TYR A 376 42.42 18.04 16.94
C TYR A 376 42.66 19.38 16.24
N LYS A 377 41.98 20.44 16.68
CA LYS A 377 42.12 21.80 16.16
C LYS A 377 42.44 22.79 17.27
N GLY A 378 43.61 23.42 17.19
CA GLY A 378 44.06 24.40 18.20
C GLY A 378 44.15 23.82 19.61
N GLY A 379 44.59 22.56 19.75
CA GLY A 379 44.68 21.87 21.04
C GLY A 379 43.35 21.31 21.58
N ARG A 380 42.23 21.50 20.87
CA ARG A 380 40.91 20.96 21.26
C ARG A 380 40.54 19.75 20.40
N ALA A 381 40.09 18.68 21.04
CA ALA A 381 39.49 17.54 20.36
C ALA A 381 38.19 17.98 19.68
N VAL A 382 38.01 17.57 18.42
CA VAL A 382 36.79 17.78 17.66
C VAL A 382 36.08 16.44 17.54
N GLN A 383 34.88 16.36 18.11
CA GLN A 383 34.09 15.14 18.12
C GLN A 383 33.24 15.00 16.85
N LEU A 384 32.79 13.77 16.57
CA LEU A 384 31.88 13.50 15.47
C LEU A 384 30.57 14.28 15.65
N SER A 385 30.04 14.34 16.87
CA SER A 385 28.85 15.15 17.19
C SER A 385 29.04 16.63 16.87
N ASP A 386 30.23 17.20 17.09
CA ASP A 386 30.53 18.60 16.72
C ASP A 386 30.49 18.80 15.20
N LEU A 387 31.01 17.85 14.43
CA LEU A 387 30.98 17.89 12.98
C LEU A 387 29.54 17.80 12.45
N ILE A 388 28.72 16.90 12.98
CA ILE A 388 27.31 16.75 12.59
C ILE A 388 26.55 18.04 12.95
N GLY A 389 26.75 18.57 14.16
CA GLY A 389 26.11 19.81 14.60
C GLY A 389 26.51 21.02 13.74
N ARG A 390 27.80 21.15 13.38
CA ARG A 390 28.26 22.17 12.42
C ARG A 390 27.63 22.00 11.05
N TRP A 391 27.53 20.76 10.56
CA TRP A 391 26.88 20.46 9.28
C TRP A 391 25.41 20.87 9.28
N GLY A 392 24.66 20.50 10.32
CA GLY A 392 23.24 20.87 10.44
C GLY A 392 23.02 22.38 10.40
N ARG A 393 23.83 23.17 11.12
CA ARG A 393 23.76 24.65 11.07
C ARG A 393 24.11 25.19 9.68
N ALA A 394 25.11 24.63 9.03
CA ALA A 394 25.46 25.02 7.67
C ALA A 394 24.36 24.66 6.65
N SER A 395 23.60 23.59 6.89
CA SER A 395 22.47 23.16 6.06
C SER A 395 21.23 24.04 6.20
N GLU A 396 21.17 24.96 7.17
CA GLU A 396 20.09 25.97 7.27
C GLU A 396 20.24 27.10 6.25
N ALA A 397 21.37 27.18 5.54
CA ALA A 397 21.56 28.17 4.48
C ALA A 397 20.59 27.91 3.29
N SER A 398 19.95 28.97 2.80
CA SER A 398 18.92 28.89 1.74
C SER A 398 19.35 28.09 0.50
N GLY A 399 20.61 28.24 0.07
CA GLY A 399 21.16 27.53 -1.08
C GLY A 399 21.23 26.01 -0.91
N ARG A 400 21.32 25.50 0.33
CA ARG A 400 21.35 24.05 0.62
C ARG A 400 19.96 23.47 0.86
N ILE A 401 19.04 24.26 1.40
CA ILE A 401 17.67 23.81 1.66
C ILE A 401 16.94 23.54 0.33
N GLY A 402 17.04 24.45 -0.64
CA GLY A 402 16.24 24.38 -1.87
C GLY A 402 16.51 23.18 -2.78
N CYS A 403 17.69 22.54 -2.68
CA CYS A 403 18.05 21.42 -3.55
C CYS A 403 17.62 20.04 -3.01
N ILE A 404 17.38 19.91 -1.70
CA ILE A 404 17.14 18.63 -1.01
C ILE A 404 15.93 17.90 -1.61
N ALA A 405 14.78 18.56 -1.70
CA ALA A 405 13.57 17.96 -2.25
C ALA A 405 13.76 17.54 -3.73
N ASN A 406 14.48 18.34 -4.51
CA ASN A 406 14.75 18.03 -5.92
C ASN A 406 15.67 16.81 -6.08
N LEU A 407 16.71 16.67 -5.26
CA LEU A 407 17.56 15.48 -5.23
C LEU A 407 16.75 14.25 -4.78
N ALA A 408 15.87 14.43 -3.79
CA ALA A 408 15.07 13.34 -3.24
C ALA A 408 14.01 12.78 -4.20
N LYS A 409 13.59 13.55 -5.23
CA LYS A 409 12.65 13.07 -6.27
C LYS A 409 13.07 11.72 -6.85
N ARG A 410 14.36 11.44 -6.96
CA ARG A 410 14.89 10.14 -7.42
C ARG A 410 14.27 8.95 -6.70
N TRP A 411 14.05 9.05 -5.39
CA TRP A 411 13.53 7.96 -4.55
C TRP A 411 12.02 8.04 -4.32
N CYS A 412 11.42 9.23 -4.45
CA CYS A 412 9.99 9.46 -4.28
C CYS A 412 9.17 9.35 -5.57
N THR A 413 9.81 9.17 -6.74
CA THR A 413 9.09 9.18 -8.01
C THR A 413 8.32 7.89 -8.21
N VAL A 414 7.02 8.04 -8.45
CA VAL A 414 6.07 6.96 -8.72
C VAL A 414 5.24 7.31 -9.97
N GLU A 415 4.75 6.29 -10.65
CA GLU A 415 3.84 6.46 -11.79
C GLU A 415 2.41 6.65 -11.30
N LEU A 416 1.64 7.48 -12.02
CA LEU A 416 0.25 7.73 -11.65
C LEU A 416 -0.62 6.46 -11.69
N SER A 417 -0.29 5.51 -12.57
CA SER A 417 -1.00 4.24 -12.73
C SER A 417 -0.88 3.30 -11.54
N GLN A 418 -0.03 3.64 -10.57
CA GLN A 418 0.21 2.81 -9.41
C GLN A 418 -0.57 3.27 -8.17
N PHE A 419 -1.29 4.39 -8.27
CA PHE A 419 -2.29 4.78 -7.29
C PHE A 419 -3.63 4.12 -7.60
N ASP A 420 -4.44 3.89 -6.56
CA ASP A 420 -5.81 3.39 -6.65
C ASP A 420 -5.91 2.06 -7.44
N THR A 421 -4.90 1.20 -7.35
CA THR A 421 -4.76 -0.02 -8.16
C THR A 421 -5.68 -1.16 -7.74
N ASN A 422 -6.09 -1.20 -6.47
CA ASN A 422 -6.98 -2.25 -5.97
C ASN A 422 -8.45 -1.85 -6.20
N PRO A 423 -9.17 -2.49 -7.15
CA PRO A 423 -10.56 -2.16 -7.44
C PRO A 423 -11.51 -2.52 -6.30
N MET A 424 -11.11 -3.42 -5.40
CA MET A 424 -11.94 -3.91 -4.30
C MET A 424 -11.69 -3.17 -2.99
N VAL A 425 -11.04 -2.02 -3.04
CA VAL A 425 -10.73 -1.19 -1.87
C VAL A 425 -11.37 0.19 -2.01
N LEU A 426 -12.09 0.67 -0.98
CA LEU A 426 -12.74 1.98 -0.97
C LEU A 426 -12.31 2.78 0.25
N ASN A 427 -11.73 3.96 0.04
CA ASN A 427 -11.23 4.80 1.11
C ASN A 427 -12.34 5.65 1.74
N CYS A 428 -12.62 5.44 3.02
CA CYS A 428 -13.66 6.16 3.78
C CYS A 428 -13.07 7.11 4.81
N LEU A 429 -13.83 8.07 5.36
CA LEU A 429 -13.25 9.02 6.33
C LEU A 429 -12.72 8.37 7.63
N ASN A 430 -13.25 7.20 8.00
CA ASN A 430 -12.89 6.44 9.20
C ASN A 430 -11.97 5.22 8.93
N GLY A 431 -11.56 4.98 7.69
CA GLY A 431 -10.69 3.86 7.34
C GLY A 431 -10.85 3.40 5.89
N THR A 432 -10.15 2.32 5.55
CA THR A 432 -10.19 1.72 4.23
C THR A 432 -11.12 0.50 4.25
N LEU A 433 -12.17 0.48 3.42
CA LEU A 433 -13.04 -0.68 3.25
C LEU A 433 -12.47 -1.66 2.22
N HIS A 434 -12.40 -2.93 2.59
CA HIS A 434 -12.00 -4.03 1.72
C HIS A 434 -13.22 -4.90 1.41
N PHE A 435 -13.56 -4.98 0.12
CA PHE A 435 -14.59 -5.90 -0.39
C PHE A 435 -13.95 -7.24 -0.70
N LEU A 436 -14.23 -8.24 0.12
CA LEU A 436 -13.67 -9.58 -0.04
C LEU A 436 -14.70 -10.44 -0.77
N ARG A 437 -14.26 -11.02 -1.89
CA ARG A 437 -15.07 -11.95 -2.69
C ARG A 437 -15.32 -13.23 -1.89
N PRO A 438 -16.39 -13.97 -2.19
CA PRO A 438 -16.60 -15.29 -1.60
C PRO A 438 -15.38 -16.20 -1.87
N ASP A 439 -14.98 -16.96 -0.87
CA ASP A 439 -13.90 -17.95 -0.92
C ASP A 439 -14.37 -19.25 -0.26
N GLU A 440 -13.51 -20.27 -0.19
CA GLU A 440 -13.82 -21.55 0.46
C GLU A 440 -14.16 -21.37 1.97
N GLU A 441 -13.74 -20.26 2.58
CA GLU A 441 -13.87 -19.98 4.01
C GLU A 441 -15.16 -19.21 4.35
N GLY A 442 -15.88 -18.65 3.36
CA GLY A 442 -17.17 -18.00 3.62
C GLY A 442 -17.75 -17.12 2.52
N PRO A 443 -18.92 -16.49 2.79
CA PRO A 443 -19.56 -15.59 1.85
C PRO A 443 -18.75 -14.30 1.65
N ALA A 444 -19.14 -13.50 0.65
CA ALA A 444 -18.61 -12.15 0.48
C ALA A 444 -18.74 -11.34 1.78
N ARG A 445 -17.68 -10.60 2.13
CA ARG A 445 -17.61 -9.82 3.37
C ARG A 445 -16.99 -8.45 3.11
N VAL A 446 -17.27 -7.51 4.01
CA VAL A 446 -16.72 -6.15 3.98
C VAL A 446 -15.95 -5.93 5.28
N GLU A 447 -14.69 -5.55 5.17
CA GLU A 447 -13.83 -5.30 6.33
C GLU A 447 -13.36 -3.84 6.32
N LEU A 448 -13.61 -3.12 7.42
CA LEU A 448 -13.03 -1.80 7.65
C LEU A 448 -11.66 -1.95 8.31
N ARG A 449 -10.62 -1.41 7.69
CA ARG A 449 -9.24 -1.42 8.18
C ARG A 449 -8.73 0.01 8.42
N PRO A 450 -7.78 0.23 9.35
CA PRO A 450 -7.16 1.54 9.51
C PRO A 450 -6.42 1.96 8.23
N HIS A 451 -6.55 3.23 7.82
CA HIS A 451 -5.87 3.76 6.62
C HIS A 451 -4.41 3.38 6.51
N ASP A 452 -3.98 2.80 5.41
CA ASP A 452 -2.56 2.52 5.16
C ASP A 452 -2.03 3.35 3.99
N ARG A 453 -0.83 3.90 4.17
CA ARG A 453 -0.06 4.53 3.08
C ARG A 453 0.23 3.52 1.97
N GLY A 454 0.44 2.26 2.33
CA GLY A 454 0.68 1.16 1.39
C GLY A 454 -0.47 0.94 0.41
N ASP A 455 -1.69 1.35 0.74
CA ASP A 455 -2.85 1.25 -0.16
C ASP A 455 -2.72 2.17 -1.38
N MET A 456 -1.86 3.20 -1.31
CA MET A 456 -1.60 4.16 -2.41
C MET A 456 -2.89 4.76 -2.98
N LEU A 457 -3.83 5.11 -2.08
CA LEU A 457 -5.13 5.68 -2.46
C LEU A 457 -5.03 7.19 -2.65
N THR A 458 -5.68 7.74 -3.68
CA THR A 458 -5.81 9.20 -3.89
C THR A 458 -7.24 9.68 -3.71
N LYS A 459 -8.20 8.77 -3.71
CA LYS A 459 -9.63 9.04 -3.56
C LYS A 459 -10.08 8.86 -2.11
N LEU A 460 -11.20 9.50 -1.76
CA LEU A 460 -11.79 9.49 -0.43
C LEU A 460 -13.30 9.74 -0.55
N THR A 461 -14.11 9.03 0.24
CA THR A 461 -15.54 9.35 0.39
C THR A 461 -15.75 10.65 1.16
N ALA A 462 -16.98 11.17 1.16
CA ALA A 462 -17.34 12.35 1.96
C ALA A 462 -17.88 11.98 3.36
N CYS A 463 -18.05 10.69 3.66
CA CYS A 463 -18.62 10.21 4.91
C CYS A 463 -17.88 9.00 5.49
N ASP A 464 -18.09 8.76 6.77
CA ASP A 464 -17.66 7.52 7.44
C ASP A 464 -18.45 6.32 6.90
N TYR A 465 -17.84 5.14 6.97
CA TYR A 465 -18.58 3.89 6.82
C TYR A 465 -19.24 3.52 8.15
N ASP A 466 -20.57 3.36 8.11
CA ASP A 466 -21.38 2.87 9.22
C ASP A 466 -22.40 1.85 8.66
N PRO A 467 -22.27 0.55 8.98
CA PRO A 467 -23.21 -0.47 8.54
C PRO A 467 -24.61 -0.32 9.17
N ASP A 468 -24.72 0.41 10.28
CA ASP A 468 -25.94 0.57 11.07
C ASP A 468 -26.58 1.96 10.91
N ALA A 469 -26.12 2.75 9.91
CA ALA A 469 -26.61 4.09 9.66
C ALA A 469 -28.14 4.14 9.43
N ASP A 470 -28.82 5.12 10.03
CA ASP A 470 -30.24 5.38 9.74
C ASP A 470 -30.43 5.79 8.28
N ARG A 471 -31.29 5.04 7.59
CA ARG A 471 -31.63 5.25 6.18
C ARG A 471 -33.12 5.49 5.95
N SER A 472 -33.87 5.80 7.01
CA SER A 472 -35.34 5.96 6.95
C SER A 472 -35.81 6.97 5.91
N GLU A 473 -35.17 8.14 5.82
CA GLU A 473 -35.47 9.16 4.80
C GLU A 473 -35.03 8.73 3.39
N TRP A 474 -33.89 8.05 3.27
CA TRP A 474 -33.41 7.50 2.00
C TRP A 474 -34.38 6.45 1.45
N ASP A 475 -34.83 5.53 2.30
CA ASP A 475 -35.77 4.48 1.93
C ASP A 475 -37.12 5.06 1.47
N LYS A 476 -37.65 6.08 2.16
CA LYS A 476 -38.85 6.82 1.73
C LYS A 476 -38.66 7.44 0.34
N PHE A 477 -37.51 8.08 0.11
CA PHE A 477 -37.18 8.69 -1.17
C PHE A 477 -37.09 7.63 -2.29
N VAL A 478 -36.38 6.52 -2.07
CA VAL A 478 -36.25 5.45 -3.07
C VAL A 478 -37.60 4.78 -3.35
N LEU A 479 -38.45 4.60 -2.34
CA LEU A 479 -39.83 4.11 -2.50
C LEU A 479 -40.66 5.02 -3.42
N TRP A 480 -40.53 6.34 -3.26
CA TRP A 480 -41.19 7.33 -4.12
C TRP A 480 -40.61 7.37 -5.53
N ALA A 481 -39.28 7.43 -5.67
CA ALA A 481 -38.60 7.58 -6.95
C ALA A 481 -38.69 6.31 -7.82
N GLN A 482 -38.71 5.13 -7.19
CA GLN A 482 -38.84 3.84 -7.87
C GLN A 482 -39.85 2.93 -7.15
N PRO A 483 -41.15 3.04 -7.48
CA PRO A 483 -42.20 2.27 -6.80
C PRO A 483 -42.15 0.77 -7.10
N LYS A 484 -41.49 0.34 -8.20
CA LYS A 484 -41.36 -1.06 -8.58
C LYS A 484 -40.25 -1.75 -7.79
N ASP A 485 -40.61 -2.75 -6.99
CA ASP A 485 -39.70 -3.42 -6.06
C ASP A 485 -38.45 -4.02 -6.71
N GLY A 486 -38.61 -4.79 -7.80
CA GLY A 486 -37.48 -5.40 -8.50
C GLY A 486 -36.47 -4.39 -9.07
N ARG A 487 -36.89 -3.16 -9.38
CA ARG A 487 -35.98 -2.10 -9.86
C ARG A 487 -35.22 -1.42 -8.73
N ARG A 488 -35.76 -1.39 -7.50
CA ARG A 488 -35.07 -0.83 -6.33
C ARG A 488 -33.84 -1.66 -5.97
N ARG A 489 -34.00 -2.98 -5.92
CA ARG A 489 -32.87 -3.92 -5.70
C ARG A 489 -31.79 -3.71 -6.75
N TYR A 490 -32.17 -3.59 -8.02
CA TYR A 490 -31.22 -3.36 -9.10
C TYR A 490 -30.46 -2.03 -8.95
N LEU A 491 -31.13 -0.94 -8.56
CA LEU A 491 -30.46 0.34 -8.27
C LEU A 491 -29.48 0.22 -7.10
N GLN A 492 -29.84 -0.53 -6.05
CA GLN A 492 -28.94 -0.80 -4.93
C GLN A 492 -27.71 -1.61 -5.38
N GLN A 493 -27.90 -2.64 -6.20
CA GLN A 493 -26.80 -3.44 -6.77
C GLN A 493 -25.91 -2.58 -7.67
N TRP A 494 -26.51 -1.72 -8.50
CA TRP A 494 -25.78 -0.77 -9.32
C TRP A 494 -24.91 0.14 -8.47
N MET A 495 -25.45 0.69 -7.38
CA MET A 495 -24.65 1.53 -6.48
C MET A 495 -23.57 0.74 -5.75
N GLY A 496 -23.85 -0.49 -5.30
CA GLY A 496 -22.83 -1.38 -4.72
C GLY A 496 -21.71 -1.69 -5.70
N TYR A 497 -22.03 -1.93 -6.98
CA TYR A 497 -21.04 -2.12 -8.04
C TYR A 497 -20.18 -0.86 -8.27
N ASN A 498 -20.79 0.32 -8.19
CA ASN A 498 -20.10 1.61 -8.26
C ASN A 498 -19.22 1.92 -7.03
N LEU A 499 -19.38 1.21 -5.90
CA LEU A 499 -18.44 1.31 -4.80
C LEU A 499 -17.12 0.57 -5.09
N THR A 500 -17.09 -0.31 -6.10
CA THR A 500 -15.88 -1.01 -6.55
C THR A 500 -15.32 -0.37 -7.82
N GLY A 501 -14.06 -0.66 -8.14
CA GLY A 501 -13.44 -0.38 -9.44
C GLY A 501 -13.59 -1.53 -10.44
N ASP A 502 -14.38 -2.57 -10.12
CA ASP A 502 -14.58 -3.71 -11.01
C ASP A 502 -15.36 -3.28 -12.26
N THR A 503 -14.89 -3.65 -13.45
CA THR A 503 -15.55 -3.35 -14.74
C THR A 503 -15.96 -4.62 -15.49
N GLY A 504 -15.96 -5.78 -14.83
CA GLY A 504 -16.23 -7.09 -15.44
C GLY A 504 -17.55 -7.20 -16.22
N GLU A 505 -18.59 -6.49 -15.79
CA GLU A 505 -19.88 -6.46 -16.50
C GLU A 505 -19.84 -5.71 -17.84
N GLN A 506 -18.85 -4.83 -18.06
CA GLN A 506 -18.69 -4.03 -19.28
C GLN A 506 -19.95 -3.24 -19.71
N ILE A 507 -20.78 -2.84 -18.75
CA ILE A 507 -22.02 -2.10 -18.98
C ILE A 507 -21.92 -0.62 -18.57
N PHE A 508 -22.75 0.21 -19.19
CA PHE A 508 -23.12 1.54 -18.71
C PHE A 508 -24.64 1.59 -18.52
N HIS A 509 -25.13 2.54 -17.72
CA HIS A 509 -26.54 2.56 -17.30
C HIS A 509 -27.25 3.80 -17.84
N ILE A 510 -28.40 3.62 -18.48
CA ILE A 510 -29.28 4.72 -18.89
C ILE A 510 -30.47 4.78 -17.94
N TRP A 511 -30.58 5.89 -17.22
CA TRP A 511 -31.75 6.19 -16.40
C TRP A 511 -32.73 7.00 -17.21
N TRP A 512 -33.75 6.32 -17.73
CA TRP A 512 -34.84 6.94 -18.45
C TRP A 512 -36.08 7.11 -17.57
N GLY A 513 -36.78 8.22 -17.74
CA GLY A 513 -38.15 8.34 -17.23
C GLY A 513 -38.91 9.44 -17.96
N PRO A 514 -40.22 9.26 -18.17
CA PRO A 514 -41.03 10.01 -19.15
C PRO A 514 -41.17 11.51 -18.84
N THR A 515 -40.79 11.93 -17.64
CA THR A 515 -40.85 13.33 -17.21
C THR A 515 -39.59 13.69 -16.42
N ALA A 516 -39.27 14.98 -16.46
CA ALA A 516 -38.37 15.58 -15.49
C ALA A 516 -38.92 15.46 -14.05
N ALA A 517 -38.07 15.74 -13.06
CA ALA A 517 -38.42 15.76 -11.64
C ALA A 517 -38.94 14.43 -11.04
N ASN A 518 -38.45 13.29 -11.55
CA ASN A 518 -38.79 11.96 -11.06
C ASN A 518 -37.74 11.36 -10.09
N GLY A 519 -36.85 12.19 -9.54
CA GLY A 519 -35.84 11.76 -8.55
C GLY A 519 -34.52 11.22 -9.11
N LYS A 520 -34.34 11.07 -10.43
CA LYS A 520 -33.08 10.57 -11.05
C LYS A 520 -31.85 11.36 -10.59
N SER A 521 -31.88 12.67 -10.75
CA SER A 521 -30.76 13.55 -10.38
C SER A 521 -30.55 13.59 -8.87
N THR A 522 -31.61 13.62 -8.07
CA THR A 522 -31.52 13.59 -6.60
C THR A 522 -30.85 12.30 -6.12
N PHE A 523 -31.23 11.14 -6.67
CA PHE A 523 -30.61 9.85 -6.33
C PHE A 523 -29.12 9.84 -6.71
N GLY A 524 -28.80 10.20 -7.95
CA GLY A 524 -27.42 10.22 -8.43
C GLY A 524 -26.54 11.22 -7.68
N ASN A 525 -27.05 12.41 -7.39
CA ASN A 525 -26.32 13.43 -6.63
C ASN A 525 -26.06 12.98 -5.19
N ALA A 526 -27.07 12.46 -4.48
CA ALA A 526 -26.89 11.97 -3.11
C ALA A 526 -25.83 10.85 -3.03
N CYS A 527 -25.89 9.90 -3.96
CA CYS A 527 -24.89 8.84 -4.06
C CYS A 527 -23.48 9.38 -4.37
N ARG A 528 -23.37 10.29 -5.34
CA ARG A 528 -22.10 10.92 -5.74
C ARG A 528 -21.49 11.72 -4.60
N ASP A 529 -22.30 12.49 -3.88
CA ASP A 529 -21.89 13.28 -2.73
C ASP A 529 -21.38 12.35 -1.61
N ALA A 530 -22.07 11.25 -1.31
CA ALA A 530 -21.64 10.28 -0.30
C ALA A 530 -20.28 9.64 -0.63
N ILE A 531 -20.08 9.21 -1.88
CA ILE A 531 -18.83 8.56 -2.30
C ILE A 531 -17.68 9.55 -2.59
N GLY A 532 -17.92 10.86 -2.45
CA GLY A 532 -16.89 11.90 -2.56
C GLY A 532 -16.11 11.85 -3.88
N ASP A 533 -14.78 11.78 -3.79
CA ASP A 533 -13.88 11.87 -4.96
C ASP A 533 -13.98 10.67 -5.93
N TYR A 534 -14.69 9.61 -5.53
CA TYR A 534 -15.01 8.46 -6.38
C TYR A 534 -16.18 8.74 -7.32
N GLY A 535 -16.91 9.83 -7.15
CA GLY A 535 -18.01 10.22 -8.02
C GLY A 535 -17.74 11.53 -8.75
N ASP A 536 -18.04 11.60 -10.05
CA ASP A 536 -17.86 12.82 -10.84
C ASP A 536 -18.99 13.03 -11.87
N ILE A 537 -19.09 14.25 -12.39
CA ILE A 537 -19.97 14.63 -13.50
C ILE A 537 -19.11 14.97 -14.70
N ILE A 538 -19.49 14.48 -15.87
CA ILE A 538 -18.90 14.87 -17.15
C ILE A 538 -19.94 15.40 -18.12
N ASN A 539 -19.50 16.31 -18.98
CA ASN A 539 -20.31 16.81 -20.08
C ASN A 539 -20.60 15.67 -21.05
N VAL A 540 -21.85 15.57 -21.50
CA VAL A 540 -22.28 14.46 -22.35
C VAL A 540 -21.55 14.48 -23.70
N GLU A 541 -21.17 15.68 -24.17
CA GLU A 541 -20.43 15.95 -25.38
C GLU A 541 -19.11 15.17 -25.46
N THR A 542 -18.48 14.87 -24.31
CA THR A 542 -17.28 14.04 -24.27
C THR A 542 -17.51 12.65 -24.89
N PHE A 543 -18.73 12.12 -24.82
CA PHE A 543 -19.12 10.80 -25.34
C PHE A 543 -19.88 10.86 -26.67
N LEU A 544 -20.06 12.05 -27.26
CA LEU A 544 -20.75 12.18 -28.53
C LEU A 544 -19.76 12.12 -29.71
N ASP A 545 -20.25 11.67 -30.85
CA ASP A 545 -19.53 11.72 -32.12
C ASP A 545 -19.62 13.14 -32.70
N GLU A 546 -18.51 13.88 -32.61
CA GLU A 546 -18.38 15.24 -33.14
C GLU A 546 -18.16 15.26 -34.68
N GLY A 547 -18.13 14.09 -35.36
CA GLY A 547 -18.01 14.00 -36.82
C GLY A 547 -16.64 14.40 -37.38
N GLY A 548 -15.66 14.69 -36.52
CA GLY A 548 -14.29 15.08 -36.87
C GLY A 548 -13.25 14.11 -36.31
N LYS A 549 -12.18 13.83 -37.08
CA LYS A 549 -11.00 13.12 -36.55
C LYS A 549 -10.30 14.03 -35.51
N LYS A 550 -10.53 13.79 -34.21
CA LYS A 550 -9.67 14.38 -33.16
C LYS A 550 -8.22 14.01 -33.48
N ARG A 551 -7.33 15.01 -33.53
CA ARG A 551 -5.90 14.75 -33.73
C ARG A 551 -5.39 13.93 -32.54
N GLY A 552 -4.59 12.90 -32.80
CA GLY A 552 -4.09 11.99 -31.76
C GLY A 552 -3.17 12.66 -30.73
N ASP A 553 -2.71 13.89 -31.00
CA ASP A 553 -1.93 14.72 -30.11
C ASP A 553 -2.78 15.76 -29.36
N ALA A 554 -4.12 15.76 -29.43
CA ALA A 554 -4.95 16.75 -28.74
C ALA A 554 -4.94 16.56 -27.21
N ALA A 555 -5.11 17.65 -26.45
CA ALA A 555 -5.31 17.57 -25.01
C ALA A 555 -6.72 17.10 -24.66
N THR A 556 -6.88 16.38 -23.54
CA THR A 556 -8.14 15.77 -23.11
C THR A 556 -8.46 16.11 -21.65
N PRO A 557 -8.61 17.41 -21.31
CA PRO A 557 -8.75 17.87 -19.92
C PRO A 557 -9.92 17.22 -19.18
N ASP A 558 -11.05 16.98 -19.87
CA ASP A 558 -12.24 16.35 -19.27
C ASP A 558 -11.97 14.94 -18.74
N LEU A 559 -11.03 14.22 -19.36
CA LEU A 559 -10.70 12.82 -19.05
C LEU A 559 -9.55 12.70 -18.05
N VAL A 560 -8.69 13.71 -17.93
CA VAL A 560 -7.53 13.73 -17.02
C VAL A 560 -7.92 13.64 -15.54
N ARG A 561 -9.14 14.06 -15.18
CA ARG A 561 -9.68 14.00 -13.81
C ARG A 561 -10.33 12.66 -13.44
N LEU A 562 -10.62 11.82 -14.43
CA LEU A 562 -11.35 10.55 -14.25
C LEU A 562 -10.55 9.37 -13.65
N PRO A 563 -9.21 9.34 -13.58
CA PRO A 563 -8.51 8.28 -12.88
C PRO A 563 -9.03 8.12 -11.44
N GLY A 564 -9.36 6.88 -11.07
CA GLY A 564 -9.91 6.51 -9.75
C GLY A 564 -11.41 6.81 -9.56
N VAL A 565 -12.08 7.49 -10.50
CA VAL A 565 -13.55 7.69 -10.44
C VAL A 565 -14.23 6.35 -10.69
N ARG A 566 -15.29 6.06 -9.94
CA ARG A 566 -16.07 4.81 -10.01
C ARG A 566 -17.50 5.03 -10.46
N PHE A 567 -18.11 6.17 -10.12
CA PHE A 567 -19.45 6.54 -10.56
C PHE A 567 -19.39 7.83 -11.37
N LEU A 568 -19.59 7.72 -12.68
CA LEU A 568 -19.55 8.86 -13.59
C LEU A 568 -20.95 9.18 -14.11
N THR A 569 -21.40 10.41 -13.94
CA THR A 569 -22.74 10.84 -14.37
C THR A 569 -22.67 11.89 -15.48
N SER A 570 -23.66 11.90 -16.37
CA SER A 570 -23.83 12.98 -17.36
C SER A 570 -25.30 13.32 -17.56
N GLY A 571 -25.53 14.54 -18.02
CA GLY A 571 -26.86 15.04 -18.39
C GLY A 571 -27.39 14.44 -19.71
N GLU A 572 -28.53 14.95 -20.16
CA GLU A 572 -29.25 14.46 -21.34
C GLU A 572 -28.45 14.55 -22.63
N VAL A 573 -28.60 13.54 -23.49
CA VAL A 573 -28.08 13.57 -24.86
C VAL A 573 -29.01 14.43 -25.73
N PRO A 574 -28.48 15.41 -26.50
CA PRO A 574 -29.29 16.19 -27.44
C PRO A 574 -30.01 15.29 -28.46
N VAL A 575 -31.25 15.63 -28.80
CA VAL A 575 -32.02 14.88 -29.79
C VAL A 575 -31.28 14.84 -31.12
N GLY A 576 -31.06 13.62 -31.64
CA GLY A 576 -30.34 13.39 -32.90
C GLY A 576 -28.82 13.32 -32.78
N ALA A 577 -28.25 13.54 -31.59
CA ALA A 577 -26.84 13.29 -31.35
C ALA A 577 -26.51 11.79 -31.38
N LYS A 578 -25.31 11.46 -31.85
CA LYS A 578 -24.81 10.08 -31.92
C LYS A 578 -23.77 9.88 -30.82
N ILE A 579 -23.86 8.75 -30.12
CA ILE A 579 -22.84 8.33 -29.15
C ILE A 579 -21.63 7.80 -29.92
N ASN A 580 -20.43 8.11 -29.43
CA ASN A 580 -19.19 7.60 -29.99
C ASN A 580 -18.96 6.15 -29.53
N GLU A 581 -19.40 5.18 -30.34
CA GLU A 581 -19.30 3.75 -30.05
C GLU A 581 -17.87 3.29 -29.74
N ALA A 582 -16.86 3.82 -30.44
CA ALA A 582 -15.47 3.46 -30.21
C ALA A 582 -14.98 3.91 -28.82
N LEU A 583 -15.35 5.12 -28.41
CA LEU A 583 -15.04 5.62 -27.08
C LEU A 583 -15.80 4.85 -26.00
N ILE A 584 -17.08 4.54 -26.21
CA ILE A 584 -17.86 3.71 -25.27
C ILE A 584 -17.21 2.35 -25.08
N ASN A 585 -16.87 1.65 -26.16
CA ASN A 585 -16.19 0.36 -26.08
C ASN A 585 -14.86 0.46 -25.32
N THR A 586 -14.13 1.56 -25.48
CA THR A 586 -12.88 1.80 -24.74
C THR A 586 -13.14 1.97 -23.23
N VAL A 587 -14.13 2.78 -22.85
CA VAL A 587 -14.40 3.09 -21.43
C VAL A 587 -15.15 1.99 -20.69
N THR A 588 -15.95 1.17 -21.38
CA THR A 588 -16.62 0.01 -20.77
C THR A 588 -15.80 -1.27 -20.88
N GLY A 589 -14.92 -1.40 -21.89
CA GLY A 589 -14.13 -2.60 -22.15
C GLY A 589 -12.89 -2.77 -21.26
N GLY A 590 -12.55 -1.78 -20.43
CA GLY A 590 -11.39 -1.83 -19.53
C GLY A 590 -10.04 -1.60 -20.24
N ASP A 591 -10.05 -1.13 -21.48
CA ASP A 591 -8.84 -0.80 -22.22
C ASP A 591 -8.22 0.50 -21.72
N GLY A 592 -6.90 0.50 -21.52
CA GLY A 592 -6.16 1.68 -21.08
C GLY A 592 -6.06 2.71 -22.20
N MET A 593 -6.39 3.96 -21.91
CA MET A 593 -6.37 5.08 -22.84
C MET A 593 -5.30 6.12 -22.47
N ASN A 594 -4.74 6.79 -23.48
CA ASN A 594 -3.77 7.87 -23.28
C ASN A 594 -4.49 9.21 -23.18
N VAL A 595 -4.23 9.94 -22.11
CA VAL A 595 -4.74 11.29 -21.89
C VAL A 595 -3.63 12.23 -21.53
N ARG A 596 -3.86 13.52 -21.77
CA ARG A 596 -2.93 14.56 -21.32
C ARG A 596 -3.70 15.81 -20.92
N ASP A 597 -3.15 16.48 -19.92
CA ASP A 597 -3.57 17.82 -19.57
C ASP A 597 -2.88 18.85 -20.48
N ASN A 598 -3.39 20.08 -20.47
CA ASN A 598 -2.73 21.19 -21.15
C ASN A 598 -1.30 21.38 -20.62
N PHE A 599 -0.34 21.44 -21.53
CA PHE A 599 1.09 21.65 -21.25
C PHE A 599 1.78 20.53 -20.43
N ARG A 600 1.18 19.33 -20.32
CA ARG A 600 1.79 18.16 -19.66
C ARG A 600 1.96 16.98 -20.62
N SER A 601 2.82 16.03 -20.23
CA SER A 601 3.03 14.79 -20.97
C SER A 601 1.79 13.88 -20.93
N PHE A 602 1.66 13.01 -21.93
CA PHE A 602 0.66 11.94 -21.90
C PHE A 602 0.92 10.99 -20.74
N PHE A 603 -0.16 10.52 -20.12
CA PHE A 603 -0.15 9.37 -19.25
C PHE A 603 -1.27 8.41 -19.65
N ARG A 604 -1.05 7.13 -19.37
CA ARG A 604 -2.04 6.08 -19.61
C ARG A 604 -2.92 5.93 -18.37
N PHE A 605 -4.23 5.87 -18.54
CA PHE A 605 -5.16 5.54 -17.48
C PHE A 605 -6.14 4.46 -17.93
N PHE A 606 -6.58 3.62 -16.99
CA PHE A 606 -7.56 2.57 -17.22
C PHE A 606 -8.90 3.04 -16.64
N PRO A 607 -9.95 3.20 -17.47
CA PRO A 607 -11.28 3.53 -17.00
C PRO A 607 -11.80 2.44 -16.05
N ILE A 608 -12.11 2.83 -14.81
CA ILE A 608 -12.79 1.97 -13.82
C ILE A 608 -14.17 2.51 -13.42
N PHE A 609 -14.56 3.65 -14.01
CA PHE A 609 -15.85 4.25 -13.77
C PHE A 609 -16.95 3.52 -14.52
N LYS A 610 -18.14 3.48 -13.93
CA LYS A 610 -19.36 3.11 -14.63
C LYS A 610 -20.10 4.38 -14.99
N TRP A 611 -20.34 4.56 -16.29
CA TRP A 611 -21.06 5.72 -16.77
C TRP A 611 -22.57 5.55 -16.59
N THR A 612 -23.23 6.58 -16.06
CA THR A 612 -24.68 6.65 -15.87
C THR A 612 -25.22 7.89 -16.58
N LEU A 613 -26.03 7.66 -17.61
CA LEU A 613 -26.64 8.70 -18.42
C LEU A 613 -28.08 8.96 -17.95
N TRP A 614 -28.46 10.22 -17.77
CA TRP A 614 -29.83 10.60 -17.43
C TRP A 614 -30.60 11.07 -18.66
N CYS A 615 -31.75 10.46 -18.92
CA CYS A 615 -32.62 10.78 -20.05
C CYS A 615 -34.07 11.02 -19.59
N ASN A 616 -34.77 11.86 -20.33
CA ASN A 616 -36.21 12.07 -20.23
C ASN A 616 -36.94 11.52 -21.46
#